data_AF-A0A5E3X5A8-F1
#
_entry.id   AF-A0A5E3X5A8-F1
#
_cell.length_a   1.000
_cell.length_b   1.000
_cell.length_c   1.000
_cell.angle_alpha   90.00
_cell.angle_beta   90.00
_cell.angle_gamma   90.00
#
_symmetry.space_group_name_H-M   'P 1'
#
loop_
_entity.id
_entity.type
_entity.pdbx_description
1 polymer ?
#
loop_
_entity_poly.entity_id
_entity_poly.type
_entity_poly.pdbx_seq_one_letter_code
_entity_poly.pdbx_strand_id
1 'polypeptide(L)'
;MDHQLQNLKLVAISGLVAEKHSLGIIRYIFGAREMGRRIRSLAIRYNNDDRSTPNAFRDAVAASYLDHDRLAPSILHIPNAISYVARVGHPSSAHVYQSDTDRQWFVPDVASPDLHRFVRLEPPVAYAQRSTSRADYVRDIIDPLPFWAIPSTGTMGTVGVPVKTRTTEVLMYGKKSFLTADGKARSTVNVQFKWPGYSREFKAQIRIKSDAKDCGSGTYQRLVNLVKGSVRNFIDAYAQEPCQNAHWAVGPGRITADDLVLVAVVVVSQGAVMPILKVTRDNFVPPNPIQGQEVAAATVQGFGSYGTFGGTFGCANPEWMNVEY
;
A
#
# COMPACT_ATOMS: atom_id res chain seq x y z
N MET A 1 -24.40 10.62 -1.33
CA MET A 1 -23.78 10.74 0.01
C MET A 1 -22.53 11.60 -0.15
N ASP A 2 -22.34 12.55 0.75
CA ASP A 2 -21.64 13.80 0.48
C ASP A 2 -20.10 13.66 0.40
N HIS A 3 -19.53 13.82 -0.81
CA HIS A 3 -18.08 13.84 -1.03
C HIS A 3 -17.40 14.95 -0.20
N GLN A 4 -18.12 16.06 0.06
CA GLN A 4 -17.65 17.13 0.93
C GLN A 4 -17.50 16.63 2.37
N LEU A 5 -18.51 15.94 2.93
CA LEU A 5 -18.41 15.33 4.25
C LEU A 5 -17.24 14.35 4.37
N GLN A 6 -17.00 13.52 3.34
CA GLN A 6 -15.86 12.58 3.35
C GLN A 6 -14.51 13.29 3.35
N ASN A 7 -14.41 14.43 2.66
CA ASN A 7 -13.22 15.28 2.71
C ASN A 7 -13.06 15.97 4.06
N LEU A 8 -14.15 16.45 4.67
CA LEU A 8 -14.11 17.04 6.01
C LEU A 8 -13.64 16.02 7.06
N LYS A 9 -14.14 14.77 7.00
CA LYS A 9 -13.66 13.67 7.86
C LYS A 9 -12.17 13.40 7.67
N LEU A 10 -11.68 13.42 6.43
CA LEU A 10 -10.26 13.22 6.11
C LEU A 10 -9.39 14.37 6.66
N VAL A 11 -9.83 15.61 6.51
CA VAL A 11 -9.14 16.79 7.06
C VAL A 11 -9.08 16.70 8.59
N ALA A 12 -10.19 16.33 9.24
CA ALA A 12 -10.28 16.24 10.69
C ALA A 12 -9.30 15.24 11.32
N ILE A 13 -8.94 14.16 10.63
CA ILE A 13 -7.97 13.16 11.12
C ILE A 13 -6.53 13.40 10.65
N SER A 14 -6.29 14.37 9.76
CA SER A 14 -4.99 14.54 9.08
C SER A 14 -3.82 14.75 10.06
N GLY A 15 -3.98 15.62 11.06
CA GLY A 15 -2.96 15.88 12.08
C GLY A 15 -2.66 14.65 12.93
N LEU A 16 -3.71 13.94 13.38
CA LEU A 16 -3.58 12.70 14.14
C LEU A 16 -2.82 11.62 13.35
N VAL A 17 -3.20 11.41 12.09
CA VAL A 17 -2.54 10.42 11.22
C VAL A 17 -1.09 10.81 10.95
N ALA A 18 -0.80 12.09 10.74
CA ALA A 18 0.56 12.57 10.54
C ALA A 18 1.46 12.32 11.75
N GLU A 19 0.94 12.52 12.98
CA GLU A 19 1.63 12.23 14.23
C GLU A 19 1.89 10.72 14.38
N LYS A 20 0.82 9.91 14.38
CA LYS A 20 0.90 8.46 14.64
C LYS A 20 1.73 7.71 13.62
N HIS A 21 1.73 8.16 12.37
CA HIS A 21 2.43 7.51 11.28
C HIS A 21 3.72 8.25 10.88
N SER A 22 4.21 9.19 11.67
CA SER A 22 5.39 10.02 11.33
C SER A 22 6.60 9.21 10.85
N LEU A 23 6.85 8.05 11.47
CA LEU A 23 7.90 7.08 11.12
C LEU A 23 7.39 5.84 10.37
N GLY A 24 6.14 5.87 9.90
CA GLY A 24 5.48 4.76 9.23
C GLY A 24 5.95 4.54 7.80
N ILE A 25 6.22 3.29 7.44
CA ILE A 25 6.66 2.87 6.10
C ILE A 25 5.63 3.24 5.03
N ILE A 26 4.34 2.96 5.28
CA ILE A 26 3.26 3.22 4.31
C ILE A 26 3.09 4.72 4.11
N ARG A 27 3.11 5.51 5.19
CA ARG A 27 3.12 6.98 5.08
C ARG A 27 4.34 7.49 4.31
N TYR A 28 5.53 6.94 4.54
CA TYR A 28 6.75 7.35 3.84
C TYR A 28 6.67 7.11 2.32
N ILE A 29 6.10 5.98 1.90
CA ILE A 29 6.01 5.59 0.49
C ILE A 29 4.89 6.35 -0.23
N PHE A 30 3.72 6.48 0.40
CA PHE A 30 2.53 7.01 -0.27
C PHE A 30 2.15 8.45 0.14
N GLY A 31 2.80 8.99 1.17
CA GLY A 31 2.50 10.30 1.72
C GLY A 31 1.33 10.31 2.71
N ALA A 32 1.18 11.45 3.40
CA ALA A 32 0.22 11.61 4.48
C ALA A 32 -1.25 11.54 4.01
N ARG A 33 -1.56 12.05 2.82
CA ARG A 33 -2.94 12.06 2.29
C ARG A 33 -3.46 10.63 2.06
N GLU A 34 -2.66 9.78 1.44
CA GLU A 34 -3.04 8.38 1.19
C GLU A 34 -3.13 7.59 2.51
N MET A 35 -2.22 7.85 3.47
CA MET A 35 -2.33 7.26 4.80
C MET A 35 -3.63 7.66 5.50
N GLY A 36 -4.01 8.94 5.46
CA GLY A 36 -5.27 9.44 6.01
C GLY A 36 -6.48 8.77 5.37
N ARG A 37 -6.46 8.58 4.05
CA ARG A 37 -7.52 7.88 3.32
C ARG A 37 -7.65 6.43 3.80
N ARG A 38 -6.54 5.71 3.98
CA ARG A 38 -6.53 4.32 4.49
C ARG A 38 -7.13 4.23 5.89
N ILE A 39 -6.73 5.12 6.80
CA ILE A 39 -7.28 5.16 8.17
C ILE A 39 -8.77 5.49 8.16
N ARG A 40 -9.22 6.46 7.36
CA ARG A 40 -10.64 6.74 7.17
C ARG A 40 -11.40 5.50 6.69
N SER A 41 -10.87 4.80 5.69
CA SER A 41 -11.45 3.56 5.16
C SER A 41 -11.55 2.46 6.21
N LEU A 42 -10.54 2.30 7.09
CA LEU A 42 -10.61 1.36 8.21
C LEU A 42 -11.72 1.72 9.20
N ALA A 43 -11.78 3.00 9.59
CA ALA A 43 -12.81 3.49 10.51
C ALA A 43 -14.22 3.22 9.98
N ILE A 44 -14.50 3.61 8.73
CA ILE A 44 -15.83 3.53 8.14
C ILE A 44 -16.18 2.08 7.78
N ARG A 45 -15.30 1.35 7.09
CA ARG A 45 -15.67 0.04 6.51
C ARG A 45 -15.48 -1.14 7.44
N TYR A 46 -14.43 -1.12 8.25
CA TYR A 46 -14.09 -2.26 9.09
C TYR A 46 -14.59 -2.09 10.51
N ASN A 47 -14.69 -0.85 10.99
CA ASN A 47 -15.19 -0.54 12.32
C ASN A 47 -16.62 0.05 12.33
N ASN A 48 -17.26 0.17 11.16
CA ASN A 48 -18.61 0.72 10.98
C ASN A 48 -18.79 2.10 11.65
N ASP A 49 -17.74 2.93 11.68
CA ASP A 49 -17.76 4.23 12.32
C ASP A 49 -18.23 5.32 11.35
N ASP A 50 -19.55 5.53 11.29
CA ASP A 50 -20.16 6.54 10.42
C ASP A 50 -20.67 7.78 11.18
N ARG A 51 -19.94 8.22 12.20
CA ARG A 51 -20.28 9.45 12.93
C ARG A 51 -20.43 10.62 11.96
N SER A 52 -21.51 11.39 12.11
CA SER A 52 -21.91 12.43 11.16
C SER A 52 -21.06 13.69 11.23
N THR A 53 -20.43 13.98 12.38
CA THR A 53 -19.61 15.18 12.55
C THR A 53 -18.11 14.86 12.43
N PRO A 54 -17.30 15.76 11.81
CA PRO A 54 -15.86 15.53 11.67
C PRO A 54 -15.12 15.38 13.00
N ASN A 55 -15.53 16.10 14.05
CA ASN A 55 -14.90 16.02 15.38
C ASN A 55 -15.21 14.68 16.07
N ALA A 56 -16.48 14.26 16.09
CA ALA A 56 -16.84 12.97 16.69
C ALA A 56 -16.18 11.79 15.96
N PHE A 57 -15.99 11.94 14.63
CA PHE A 57 -15.24 10.99 13.82
C PHE A 57 -13.74 10.98 14.18
N ARG A 58 -13.12 12.16 14.33
CA ARG A 58 -11.72 12.28 14.79
C ARG A 58 -11.52 11.61 16.15
N ASP A 59 -12.41 11.85 17.10
CA ASP A 59 -12.32 11.26 18.43
C ASP A 59 -12.48 9.73 18.40
N ALA A 60 -13.33 9.23 17.48
CA ALA A 60 -13.44 7.79 17.21
C ALA A 60 -12.13 7.18 16.74
N VAL A 61 -11.52 7.81 15.74
CA VAL A 61 -10.26 7.37 15.14
C VAL A 61 -9.14 7.44 16.17
N ALA A 62 -9.09 8.50 16.98
CA ALA A 62 -8.12 8.62 18.07
C ALA A 62 -8.25 7.48 19.09
N ALA A 63 -9.48 7.17 19.51
CA ALA A 63 -9.75 6.05 20.42
C ALA A 63 -9.36 4.69 19.80
N SER A 64 -9.42 4.54 18.47
CA SER A 64 -9.04 3.29 17.80
C SER A 64 -7.53 3.00 17.78
N TYR A 65 -6.67 3.97 18.08
CA TYR A 65 -5.22 3.74 18.24
C TYR A 65 -4.81 3.30 19.65
N LEU A 66 -5.73 3.34 20.60
CA LEU A 66 -5.45 3.14 22.02
C LEU A 66 -6.15 1.87 22.51
N ASP A 67 -5.46 1.12 23.37
CA ASP A 67 -6.11 0.06 24.15
C ASP A 67 -6.88 0.65 25.35
N HIS A 68 -7.56 -0.20 26.13
CA HIS A 68 -8.31 0.19 27.33
C HIS A 68 -7.43 0.96 28.34
N ASP A 69 -6.16 0.59 28.45
CA ASP A 69 -5.17 1.26 29.31
C ASP A 69 -4.55 2.51 28.67
N ARG A 70 -5.07 2.94 27.52
CA ARG A 70 -4.56 4.06 26.71
C ARG A 70 -3.12 3.88 26.21
N LEU A 71 -2.64 2.65 26.21
CA LEU A 71 -1.35 2.28 25.62
C LEU A 71 -1.57 1.69 24.23
N ALA A 72 -0.55 1.83 23.37
CA ALA A 72 -0.54 1.12 22.10
C ALA A 72 -0.23 -0.37 22.38
N PRO A 73 -1.05 -1.30 21.89
CA PRO A 73 -0.86 -2.73 22.12
C PRO A 73 0.39 -3.22 21.37
N SER A 74 1.04 -4.22 21.93
CA SER A 74 2.12 -4.92 21.23
C SER A 74 1.51 -5.96 20.29
N ILE A 75 1.80 -5.86 19.00
CA ILE A 75 1.40 -6.89 18.04
C ILE A 75 2.49 -7.93 17.98
N LEU A 76 2.16 -9.14 18.43
CA LEU A 76 3.12 -10.24 18.46
C LEU A 76 3.68 -10.46 17.04
N HIS A 77 5.00 -10.62 16.96
CA HIS A 77 5.76 -10.84 15.73
C HIS A 77 5.92 -9.65 14.76
N ILE A 78 5.26 -8.51 14.99
CA ILE A 78 5.44 -7.29 14.19
C ILE A 78 6.01 -6.19 15.08
N PRO A 79 7.34 -6.02 15.13
CA PRO A 79 7.94 -4.98 15.94
C PRO A 79 7.52 -3.62 15.39
N ASN A 80 7.31 -2.66 16.28
CA ASN A 80 6.94 -1.30 15.94
C ASN A 80 5.66 -1.20 15.08
N ALA A 81 4.75 -2.18 15.19
CA ALA A 81 3.45 -2.10 14.55
C ALA A 81 2.70 -0.86 15.04
N ILE A 82 2.11 -0.11 14.10
CA ILE A 82 1.18 0.97 14.42
C ILE A 82 -0.21 0.36 14.40
N SER A 83 -0.68 -0.05 15.58
CA SER A 83 -1.92 -0.82 15.77
C SER A 83 -3.17 0.06 15.66
N TYR A 84 -4.22 -0.50 15.07
CA TYR A 84 -5.55 0.13 14.99
C TYR A 84 -6.63 -0.90 15.32
N VAL A 85 -7.47 -0.66 16.32
CA VAL A 85 -8.37 -1.67 16.88
C VAL A 85 -9.28 -2.25 15.80
N ALA A 86 -9.39 -3.59 15.77
CA ALA A 86 -10.37 -4.28 14.95
C ALA A 86 -11.62 -4.55 15.79
N ARG A 87 -12.70 -3.82 15.53
CA ARG A 87 -13.97 -4.04 16.25
C ARG A 87 -14.57 -5.39 15.85
N VAL A 88 -15.35 -5.96 16.77
CA VAL A 88 -16.10 -7.20 16.53
C VAL A 88 -16.98 -7.04 15.27
N GLY A 89 -17.02 -8.06 14.43
CA GLY A 89 -17.80 -8.06 13.20
C GLY A 89 -17.10 -7.42 11.98
N HIS A 90 -15.78 -7.21 12.05
CA HIS A 90 -15.01 -6.86 10.87
C HIS A 90 -15.12 -7.96 9.78
N PRO A 91 -14.93 -7.62 8.49
CA PRO A 91 -14.97 -8.62 7.42
C PRO A 91 -13.97 -9.76 7.66
N SER A 92 -14.38 -11.00 7.39
CA SER A 92 -13.50 -12.19 7.51
C SER A 92 -12.27 -12.12 6.59
N SER A 93 -12.39 -11.36 5.50
CA SER A 93 -11.30 -11.07 4.56
C SER A 93 -10.19 -10.21 5.17
N ALA A 94 -10.47 -9.36 6.17
CA ALA A 94 -9.48 -8.43 6.71
C ALA A 94 -8.36 -9.17 7.46
N HIS A 95 -7.11 -8.74 7.26
CA HIS A 95 -5.96 -9.27 8.01
C HIS A 95 -5.90 -8.60 9.38
N VAL A 96 -6.24 -9.36 10.41
CA VAL A 96 -6.15 -8.95 11.81
C VAL A 96 -5.06 -9.74 12.52
N TYR A 97 -4.46 -9.09 13.50
CA TYR A 97 -3.35 -9.60 14.28
C TYR A 97 -3.74 -9.61 15.74
N GLN A 98 -3.32 -10.66 16.45
CA GLN A 98 -3.56 -10.79 17.87
C GLN A 98 -2.49 -10.01 18.63
N SER A 99 -2.93 -9.25 19.63
CA SER A 99 -2.06 -8.54 20.57
C SER A 99 -1.70 -9.42 21.77
N ASP A 100 -0.80 -8.93 22.60
CA ASP A 100 -0.49 -9.48 23.92
C ASP A 100 -1.69 -9.51 24.89
N THR A 101 -2.71 -8.69 24.66
CA THR A 101 -3.97 -8.68 25.41
C THR A 101 -5.06 -9.57 24.80
N ASP A 102 -4.72 -10.45 23.85
CA ASP A 102 -5.66 -11.33 23.12
C ASP A 102 -6.72 -10.58 22.28
N ARG A 103 -6.54 -9.28 22.06
CA ARG A 103 -7.43 -8.48 21.20
C ARG A 103 -6.95 -8.52 19.77
N GLN A 104 -7.89 -8.35 18.84
CA GLN A 104 -7.61 -8.26 17.40
C GLN A 104 -7.39 -6.83 16.95
N TRP A 105 -6.35 -6.63 16.15
CA TRP A 105 -5.91 -5.34 15.66
C TRP A 105 -5.60 -5.39 14.17
N PHE A 106 -5.90 -4.31 13.48
CA PHE A 106 -5.33 -4.01 12.19
C PHE A 106 -3.93 -3.43 12.36
N VAL A 107 -3.06 -3.69 11.39
CA VAL A 107 -1.73 -3.07 11.29
C VAL A 107 -1.68 -2.26 10.00
N PRO A 108 -2.23 -1.03 10.00
CA PRO A 108 -2.19 -0.14 8.84
C PRO A 108 -0.78 0.26 8.43
N ASP A 109 0.17 0.28 9.36
CA ASP A 109 1.54 0.72 9.13
C ASP A 109 2.50 0.09 10.14
N VAL A 110 3.79 0.14 9.84
CA VAL A 110 4.88 -0.31 10.72
C VAL A 110 5.91 0.80 10.76
N ALA A 111 6.32 1.21 11.95
CA ALA A 111 7.32 2.25 12.10
C ALA A 111 8.74 1.70 11.87
N SER A 112 9.59 2.49 11.22
CA SER A 112 10.98 2.14 10.98
C SER A 112 11.89 3.37 11.16
N PRO A 113 13.04 3.24 11.84
CA PRO A 113 14.02 4.32 11.90
C PRO A 113 14.75 4.51 10.54
N ASP A 114 14.77 3.47 9.70
CA ASP A 114 15.56 3.45 8.45
C ASP A 114 14.69 3.67 7.21
N LEU A 115 13.76 4.64 7.26
CA LEU A 115 12.83 4.89 6.16
C LEU A 115 13.53 5.12 4.81
N HIS A 116 14.74 5.69 4.82
CA HIS A 116 15.53 5.91 3.61
C HIS A 116 15.91 4.62 2.85
N ARG A 117 15.92 3.45 3.52
CA ARG A 117 16.18 2.15 2.88
C ARG A 117 14.96 1.57 2.16
N PHE A 118 13.78 2.17 2.31
CA PHE A 118 12.59 1.72 1.60
C PHE A 118 12.52 2.34 0.21
N VAL A 119 12.28 1.48 -0.80
CA VAL A 119 12.15 1.92 -2.18
C VAL A 119 10.84 2.68 -2.34
N ARG A 120 10.92 3.96 -2.71
CA ARG A 120 9.74 4.81 -2.98
C ARG A 120 9.13 4.49 -4.35
N LEU A 121 8.47 3.35 -4.45
CA LEU A 121 7.75 2.96 -5.66
C LEU A 121 6.52 3.86 -5.86
N GLU A 122 6.41 4.49 -7.02
CA GLU A 122 5.24 5.29 -7.36
C GLU A 122 4.08 4.34 -7.74
N PRO A 123 2.92 4.42 -7.09
CA PRO A 123 1.77 3.63 -7.49
C PRO A 123 1.25 4.10 -8.85
N PRO A 124 0.79 3.19 -9.72
CA PRO A 124 0.08 3.58 -10.92
C PRO A 124 -1.21 4.33 -10.53
N VAL A 125 -1.37 5.56 -11.02
CA VAL A 125 -2.58 6.33 -10.77
C VAL A 125 -3.56 6.11 -11.91
N ALA A 126 -4.43 5.10 -11.74
CA ALA A 126 -5.53 4.88 -12.68
C ALA A 126 -6.40 6.15 -12.79
N TYR A 127 -6.75 6.51 -14.02
CA TYR A 127 -7.65 7.63 -14.33
C TYR A 127 -7.18 9.04 -13.93
N ALA A 128 -5.96 9.23 -13.41
CA ALA A 128 -5.46 10.55 -13.00
C ALA A 128 -5.60 11.60 -14.11
N GLN A 129 -5.32 11.20 -15.35
CA GLN A 129 -5.38 12.07 -16.52
C GLN A 129 -6.80 12.33 -17.03
N ARG A 130 -7.79 11.52 -16.63
CA ARG A 130 -9.15 11.57 -17.19
C ARG A 130 -10.17 12.15 -16.21
N SER A 131 -10.09 11.81 -14.93
CA SER A 131 -11.04 12.28 -13.90
C SER A 131 -10.47 12.08 -12.51
N THR A 132 -10.25 13.19 -11.79
CA THR A 132 -9.81 13.20 -10.40
C THR A 132 -10.84 12.51 -9.49
N SER A 133 -12.13 12.80 -9.65
CA SER A 133 -13.21 12.18 -8.87
C SER A 133 -13.27 10.66 -9.05
N ARG A 134 -13.09 10.16 -10.29
CA ARG A 134 -13.05 8.71 -10.54
C ARG A 134 -11.81 8.07 -9.93
N ALA A 135 -10.66 8.74 -10.02
CA ALA A 135 -9.43 8.25 -9.39
C ALA A 135 -9.58 8.16 -7.87
N ASP A 136 -10.19 9.16 -7.23
CA ASP A 136 -10.44 9.17 -5.79
C ASP A 136 -11.45 8.10 -5.38
N TYR A 137 -12.54 7.90 -6.13
CA TYR A 137 -13.48 6.81 -5.90
C TYR A 137 -12.83 5.42 -6.01
N VAL A 138 -12.05 5.20 -7.08
CA VAL A 138 -11.32 3.93 -7.27
C VAL A 138 -10.33 3.70 -6.16
N ARG A 139 -9.65 4.76 -5.69
CA ARG A 139 -8.77 4.65 -4.54
C ARG A 139 -9.53 4.27 -3.30
N ASP A 140 -10.66 4.92 -3.06
CA ASP A 140 -11.48 4.64 -1.90
C ASP A 140 -11.83 3.16 -1.83
N ILE A 141 -12.33 2.53 -2.88
CA ILE A 141 -12.75 1.11 -2.85
C ILE A 141 -11.62 0.07 -2.75
N ILE A 142 -10.35 0.49 -2.71
CA ILE A 142 -9.21 -0.40 -2.49
C ILE A 142 -9.12 -0.82 -1.02
N ASP A 143 -8.61 -2.04 -0.80
CA ASP A 143 -8.26 -2.54 0.52
C ASP A 143 -7.26 -1.60 1.22
N PRO A 144 -7.62 -1.01 2.37
CA PRO A 144 -6.75 -0.07 3.07
C PRO A 144 -5.55 -0.75 3.72
N LEU A 145 -5.56 -2.08 3.93
CA LEU A 145 -4.52 -2.78 4.67
C LEU A 145 -3.36 -3.25 3.77
N PRO A 146 -2.12 -3.04 4.21
CA PRO A 146 -0.98 -3.78 3.70
C PRO A 146 -1.04 -5.24 4.13
N PHE A 147 -0.62 -6.11 3.22
CA PHE A 147 -0.39 -7.51 3.51
C PHE A 147 1.08 -7.69 3.91
N TRP A 148 1.37 -7.61 5.21
CA TRP A 148 2.72 -7.75 5.77
C TRP A 148 3.26 -9.17 5.65
N ALA A 149 4.46 -9.32 5.09
CA ALA A 149 5.11 -10.61 4.90
C ALA A 149 5.87 -11.02 6.16
N ILE A 150 5.19 -11.75 7.05
CA ILE A 150 5.73 -12.14 8.36
C ILE A 150 6.01 -13.65 8.36
N PRO A 151 7.29 -14.08 8.43
CA PRO A 151 7.63 -15.49 8.59
C PRO A 151 7.02 -16.07 9.86
N SER A 152 6.48 -17.29 9.80
CA SER A 152 5.91 -17.99 10.97
C SER A 152 6.99 -18.57 11.88
N THR A 153 8.15 -18.93 11.30
CA THR A 153 9.30 -19.53 11.99
C THR A 153 10.39 -18.52 12.32
N GLY A 154 10.24 -17.26 11.89
CA GLY A 154 11.26 -16.24 12.02
C GLY A 154 11.58 -15.92 13.47
N THR A 155 12.82 -15.49 13.71
CA THR A 155 13.20 -14.82 14.96
C THR A 155 12.17 -13.73 15.24
N MET A 156 11.56 -13.76 16.43
CA MET A 156 10.54 -12.78 16.82
C MET A 156 11.01 -11.37 16.44
N GLY A 157 10.15 -10.62 15.74
CA GLY A 157 10.48 -9.25 15.36
C GLY A 157 11.07 -9.09 13.95
N THR A 158 10.88 -10.01 13.02
CA THR A 158 11.30 -9.81 11.62
C THR A 158 10.09 -9.61 10.70
N VAL A 159 10.05 -8.45 10.03
CA VAL A 159 9.05 -8.14 8.99
C VAL A 159 9.73 -8.15 7.64
N GLY A 160 9.21 -8.99 6.76
CA GLY A 160 9.63 -9.13 5.38
C GLY A 160 10.34 -10.44 5.12
N VAL A 161 10.45 -10.76 3.82
CA VAL A 161 11.08 -11.97 3.33
C VAL A 161 12.10 -11.64 2.23
N PRO A 162 13.28 -12.30 2.21
CA PRO A 162 14.28 -12.05 1.18
C PRO A 162 13.71 -12.27 -0.23
N VAL A 163 13.99 -11.38 -1.17
CA VAL A 163 13.51 -11.48 -2.56
C VAL A 163 14.29 -12.55 -3.33
N LYS A 164 15.59 -12.73 -3.08
CA LYS A 164 16.43 -13.77 -3.71
C LYS A 164 15.80 -15.16 -3.66
N THR A 165 15.27 -15.57 -2.51
CA THR A 165 14.81 -16.96 -2.31
C THR A 165 13.55 -17.24 -3.13
N ARG A 166 13.57 -18.30 -3.95
CA ARG A 166 12.41 -18.67 -4.78
C ARG A 166 11.21 -19.06 -3.92
N THR A 167 11.47 -19.91 -2.94
CA THR A 167 10.51 -20.31 -1.92
C THR A 167 10.62 -19.37 -0.72
N THR A 168 9.47 -18.92 -0.24
CA THR A 168 9.39 -18.19 1.01
C THR A 168 9.12 -19.18 2.13
N GLU A 169 9.69 -18.92 3.31
CA GLU A 169 9.29 -19.57 4.55
C GLU A 169 7.77 -19.51 4.73
N VAL A 170 7.23 -20.40 5.55
CA VAL A 170 5.80 -20.36 5.87
C VAL A 170 5.49 -19.00 6.49
N LEU A 171 4.50 -18.29 5.97
CA LEU A 171 4.06 -17.01 6.52
C LEU A 171 2.98 -17.24 7.58
N MET A 172 2.92 -16.39 8.61
CA MET A 172 1.90 -16.45 9.67
C MET A 172 0.47 -16.54 9.13
N TYR A 173 0.17 -15.81 8.04
CA TYR A 173 -1.11 -15.85 7.33
C TYR A 173 -0.99 -16.46 5.94
N GLY A 174 0.04 -17.27 5.69
CA GLY A 174 0.35 -17.80 4.38
C GLY A 174 -0.80 -18.59 3.77
N LYS A 175 -1.57 -19.30 4.60
CA LYS A 175 -2.73 -20.11 4.18
C LYS A 175 -4.02 -19.28 4.00
N LYS A 176 -4.06 -18.02 4.41
CA LYS A 176 -5.26 -17.18 4.28
C LYS A 176 -5.52 -16.89 2.80
N SER A 177 -6.79 -16.98 2.40
CA SER A 177 -7.21 -16.65 1.03
C SER A 177 -6.99 -15.17 0.74
N PHE A 178 -6.41 -14.87 -0.42
CA PHE A 178 -6.25 -13.50 -0.89
C PHE A 178 -7.53 -13.06 -1.62
N LEU A 179 -8.36 -12.33 -0.89
CA LEU A 179 -9.68 -11.90 -1.33
C LEU A 179 -9.69 -10.43 -1.75
N THR A 180 -10.73 -10.02 -2.45
CA THR A 180 -11.10 -8.62 -2.64
C THR A 180 -11.73 -8.05 -1.35
N ALA A 181 -11.91 -6.73 -1.29
CA ALA A 181 -12.52 -6.08 -0.13
C ALA A 181 -13.96 -6.56 0.14
N ASP A 182 -14.69 -6.97 -0.91
CA ASP A 182 -16.02 -7.60 -0.83
C ASP A 182 -15.97 -9.13 -0.59
N GLY A 183 -14.80 -9.69 -0.30
CA GLY A 183 -14.65 -11.11 0.08
C GLY A 183 -14.59 -12.11 -1.08
N LYS A 184 -14.53 -11.65 -2.32
CA LYS A 184 -14.41 -12.54 -3.50
C LYS A 184 -12.98 -12.99 -3.73
N ALA A 185 -12.79 -14.22 -4.20
CA ALA A 185 -11.46 -14.72 -4.53
C ALA A 185 -10.87 -14.00 -5.74
N ARG A 186 -9.60 -13.59 -5.64
CA ARG A 186 -8.86 -13.02 -6.77
C ARG A 186 -8.20 -14.15 -7.56
N SER A 187 -8.56 -14.32 -8.83
CA SER A 187 -7.92 -15.29 -9.72
C SER A 187 -6.60 -14.75 -10.28
N THR A 188 -6.58 -13.49 -10.67
CA THR A 188 -5.46 -12.83 -11.35
C THR A 188 -5.30 -11.40 -10.86
N VAL A 189 -4.07 -10.95 -10.69
CA VAL A 189 -3.73 -9.55 -10.41
C VAL A 189 -2.50 -9.13 -11.19
N ASN A 190 -2.30 -7.84 -11.37
CA ASN A 190 -1.06 -7.29 -11.90
C ASN A 190 -0.16 -6.83 -10.75
N VAL A 191 1.11 -7.18 -10.79
CA VAL A 191 2.16 -6.49 -10.03
C VAL A 191 2.54 -5.26 -10.83
N GLN A 192 2.34 -4.07 -10.28
CA GLN A 192 2.58 -2.80 -10.95
C GLN A 192 3.34 -1.83 -10.05
N PHE A 193 4.40 -1.24 -10.58
CA PHE A 193 5.14 -0.17 -9.93
C PHE A 193 6.02 0.57 -10.94
N LYS A 194 6.39 1.80 -10.60
CA LYS A 194 7.47 2.52 -11.26
C LYS A 194 8.66 2.64 -10.33
N TRP A 195 9.80 2.12 -10.77
CA TRP A 195 11.03 2.12 -9.99
C TRP A 195 11.75 3.49 -10.08
N PRO A 196 12.24 4.05 -8.96
CA PRO A 196 12.92 5.35 -8.98
C PRO A 196 14.08 5.41 -9.98
N GLY A 197 14.05 6.38 -10.89
CA GLY A 197 15.09 6.60 -11.89
C GLY A 197 14.91 5.83 -13.20
N TYR A 198 13.96 4.90 -13.30
CA TYR A 198 13.55 4.29 -14.57
C TYR A 198 12.31 5.01 -15.13
N SER A 199 12.30 5.24 -16.44
CA SER A 199 11.22 5.98 -17.12
C SER A 199 9.96 5.12 -17.32
N ARG A 200 10.13 3.80 -17.44
CA ARG A 200 9.05 2.86 -17.74
C ARG A 200 8.42 2.31 -16.47
N GLU A 201 7.10 2.14 -16.50
CA GLU A 201 6.37 1.39 -15.49
C GLU A 201 6.60 -0.12 -15.72
N PHE A 202 6.86 -0.86 -14.64
CA PHE A 202 6.89 -2.30 -14.67
C PHE A 202 5.49 -2.86 -14.39
N LYS A 203 5.03 -3.78 -15.25
CA LYS A 203 3.75 -4.47 -15.11
C LYS A 203 3.92 -5.95 -15.42
N ALA A 204 3.54 -6.80 -14.48
CA ALA A 204 3.52 -8.25 -14.67
C ALA A 204 2.19 -8.84 -14.18
N GLN A 205 1.51 -9.60 -15.02
CA GLN A 205 0.29 -10.31 -14.63
C GLN A 205 0.65 -11.62 -13.91
N ILE A 206 0.03 -11.87 -12.76
CA ILE A 206 0.23 -13.09 -11.98
C ILE A 206 -1.10 -13.79 -11.71
N ARG A 207 -1.09 -15.11 -11.87
CA ARG A 207 -2.26 -15.97 -11.63
C ARG A 207 -2.20 -16.59 -10.24
N ILE A 208 -3.05 -16.08 -9.36
CA ILE A 208 -3.12 -16.49 -7.94
C ILE A 208 -3.89 -17.80 -7.81
N LYS A 209 -4.99 -17.98 -8.55
CA LYS A 209 -5.73 -19.24 -8.57
C LYS A 209 -5.19 -20.16 -9.68
N SER A 210 -4.56 -21.25 -9.28
CA SER A 210 -4.24 -22.38 -10.17
C SER A 210 -5.53 -23.15 -10.51
N ASP A 211 -5.63 -23.66 -11.74
CA ASP A 211 -6.70 -24.59 -12.15
C ASP A 211 -6.50 -25.98 -11.54
N ALA A 212 -5.26 -26.32 -11.20
CA ALA A 212 -4.95 -27.54 -10.48
C ALA A 212 -5.55 -27.48 -9.06
N LYS A 213 -5.93 -28.65 -8.53
CA LYS A 213 -6.37 -28.86 -7.13
C LYS A 213 -5.19 -28.69 -6.13
N ASP A 214 -4.33 -27.71 -6.35
CA ASP A 214 -3.16 -27.46 -5.51
C ASP A 214 -3.59 -26.82 -4.18
N CYS A 215 -3.14 -27.40 -3.06
CA CYS A 215 -3.38 -26.95 -1.68
C CYS A 215 -2.85 -25.55 -1.32
N GLY A 216 -2.41 -24.74 -2.29
CA GLY A 216 -1.94 -23.37 -2.10
C GLY A 216 -2.52 -22.34 -3.09
N SER A 217 -3.48 -22.75 -3.92
CA SER A 217 -4.16 -21.89 -4.88
C SER A 217 -4.94 -20.77 -4.17
N GLY A 218 -4.82 -19.52 -4.63
CA GLY A 218 -5.55 -18.38 -4.05
C GLY A 218 -5.02 -17.86 -2.70
N THR A 219 -3.90 -18.38 -2.21
CA THR A 219 -3.40 -18.05 -0.86
C THR A 219 -2.47 -16.83 -0.83
N TYR A 220 -2.34 -16.22 0.34
CA TYR A 220 -1.39 -15.12 0.58
C TYR A 220 0.07 -15.56 0.38
N GLN A 221 0.45 -16.77 0.80
CA GLN A 221 1.79 -17.34 0.54
C GLN A 221 2.12 -17.33 -0.96
N ARG A 222 1.16 -17.77 -1.78
CA ARG A 222 1.33 -17.80 -3.23
C ARG A 222 1.44 -16.40 -3.81
N LEU A 223 0.65 -15.44 -3.34
CA LEU A 223 0.79 -14.03 -3.74
C LEU A 223 2.21 -13.51 -3.48
N VAL A 224 2.73 -13.69 -2.26
CA VAL A 224 4.07 -13.22 -1.87
C VAL A 224 5.16 -13.86 -2.76
N ASN A 225 5.08 -15.16 -3.00
CA ASN A 225 6.03 -15.87 -3.88
C ASN A 225 5.99 -15.35 -5.32
N LEU A 226 4.80 -15.12 -5.87
CA LEU A 226 4.62 -14.59 -7.22
C LEU A 226 5.15 -13.16 -7.33
N VAL A 227 4.85 -12.29 -6.34
CA VAL A 227 5.36 -10.91 -6.29
C VAL A 227 6.88 -10.89 -6.22
N LYS A 228 7.50 -11.74 -5.38
CA LYS A 228 8.97 -11.89 -5.36
C LYS A 228 9.52 -12.30 -6.73
N GLY A 229 8.85 -13.24 -7.41
CA GLY A 229 9.18 -13.63 -8.77
C GLY A 229 9.15 -12.45 -9.74
N SER A 230 8.07 -11.66 -9.71
CA SER A 230 7.95 -10.46 -10.53
C SER A 230 9.03 -9.42 -10.24
N VAL A 231 9.41 -9.21 -8.97
CA VAL A 231 10.51 -8.30 -8.61
C VAL A 231 11.85 -8.80 -9.15
N ARG A 232 12.15 -10.11 -9.01
CA ARG A 232 13.37 -10.68 -9.61
C ARG A 232 13.42 -10.48 -11.13
N ASN A 233 12.32 -10.78 -11.81
CA ASN A 233 12.21 -10.56 -13.26
C ASN A 233 12.41 -9.09 -13.64
N PHE A 234 11.93 -8.15 -12.83
CA PHE A 234 12.21 -6.73 -13.02
C PHE A 234 13.71 -6.42 -12.89
N ILE A 235 14.37 -6.88 -11.82
CA ILE A 235 15.81 -6.67 -11.63
C ILE A 235 16.61 -7.21 -12.83
N ASP A 236 16.29 -8.41 -13.29
CA ASP A 236 16.98 -9.05 -14.40
C ASP A 236 16.75 -8.30 -15.73
N ALA A 237 15.51 -7.91 -16.01
CA ALA A 237 15.15 -7.21 -17.25
C ALA A 237 15.72 -5.79 -17.33
N TYR A 238 15.86 -5.11 -16.19
CA TYR A 238 16.30 -3.70 -16.12
C TYR A 238 17.78 -3.54 -15.74
N ALA A 239 18.53 -4.64 -15.57
CA ALA A 239 19.94 -4.63 -15.14
C ALA A 239 20.86 -3.79 -16.05
N GLN A 240 20.57 -3.76 -17.35
CA GLN A 240 21.33 -3.02 -18.36
C GLN A 240 20.65 -1.71 -18.79
N GLU A 241 19.43 -1.44 -18.32
CA GLU A 241 18.75 -0.19 -18.66
C GLU A 241 19.41 0.99 -17.92
N PRO A 242 19.64 2.13 -18.60
CA PRO A 242 20.11 3.35 -17.94
C PRO A 242 19.13 3.81 -16.86
N CYS A 243 19.66 4.10 -15.66
CA CYS A 243 18.88 4.65 -14.57
C CYS A 243 19.30 6.11 -14.34
N GLN A 244 18.32 7.02 -14.33
CA GLN A 244 18.55 8.45 -14.08
C GLN A 244 19.01 8.72 -12.64
N ASN A 245 18.75 7.79 -11.72
CA ASN A 245 19.19 7.87 -10.34
C ASN A 245 20.08 6.67 -10.00
N ALA A 246 21.40 6.85 -10.08
CA ALA A 246 22.37 5.79 -9.84
C ALA A 246 22.22 5.09 -8.47
N HIS A 247 21.71 5.80 -7.46
CA HIS A 247 21.44 5.24 -6.13
C HIS A 247 20.39 4.12 -6.15
N TRP A 248 19.42 4.20 -7.07
CA TRP A 248 18.37 3.21 -7.27
C TRP A 248 18.59 2.33 -8.50
N ALA A 249 19.75 2.40 -9.16
CA ALA A 249 20.01 1.55 -10.31
C ALA A 249 20.00 0.07 -9.91
N VAL A 250 19.51 -0.80 -10.79
CA VAL A 250 19.48 -2.26 -10.59
C VAL A 250 20.49 -2.95 -11.50
N GLY A 251 20.93 -4.14 -11.11
CA GLY A 251 21.88 -4.97 -11.87
C GLY A 251 23.23 -5.21 -11.16
N PRO A 252 24.19 -5.85 -11.84
CA PRO A 252 25.51 -6.17 -11.27
C PRO A 252 26.24 -4.92 -10.74
N GLY A 253 26.80 -5.01 -9.53
CA GLY A 253 27.44 -3.88 -8.85
C GLY A 253 26.46 -2.81 -8.31
N ARG A 254 25.16 -2.97 -8.56
CA ARG A 254 24.07 -2.07 -8.15
C ARG A 254 23.06 -2.85 -7.30
N ILE A 255 21.81 -2.41 -7.14
CA ILE A 255 20.81 -3.17 -6.38
C ILE A 255 20.47 -4.46 -7.13
N THR A 256 20.56 -5.59 -6.43
CA THR A 256 20.19 -6.92 -6.93
C THR A 256 19.07 -7.52 -6.09
N ALA A 257 18.54 -8.67 -6.49
CA ALA A 257 17.53 -9.40 -5.70
C ALA A 257 18.03 -9.84 -4.32
N ASP A 258 19.34 -9.96 -4.14
CA ASP A 258 19.99 -10.32 -2.86
C ASP A 258 19.91 -9.19 -1.84
N ASP A 259 19.83 -7.97 -2.34
CA ASP A 259 19.80 -6.75 -1.54
C ASP A 259 18.39 -6.34 -1.14
N LEU A 260 17.38 -7.12 -1.52
CA LEU A 260 15.98 -6.76 -1.38
C LEU A 260 15.24 -7.70 -0.43
N VAL A 261 14.46 -7.08 0.45
CA VAL A 261 13.45 -7.74 1.28
C VAL A 261 12.07 -7.22 0.89
N LEU A 262 11.15 -8.15 0.62
CA LEU A 262 9.74 -7.84 0.43
C LEU A 262 9.07 -7.76 1.79
N VAL A 263 8.73 -6.55 2.23
CA VAL A 263 8.20 -6.25 3.55
C VAL A 263 6.67 -6.41 3.58
N ALA A 264 6.00 -5.93 2.55
CA ALA A 264 4.55 -6.05 2.40
C ALA A 264 4.14 -6.08 0.93
N VAL A 265 2.88 -6.44 0.69
CA VAL A 265 2.19 -6.24 -0.58
C VAL A 265 1.00 -5.34 -0.32
N VAL A 266 0.80 -4.31 -1.11
CA VAL A 266 -0.34 -3.39 -0.96
C VAL A 266 -1.19 -3.42 -2.22
N VAL A 267 -2.51 -3.38 -2.06
CA VAL A 267 -3.42 -3.22 -3.19
C VAL A 267 -3.38 -1.74 -3.60
N VAL A 268 -3.18 -1.48 -4.90
CA VAL A 268 -3.10 -0.12 -5.49
C VAL A 268 -4.19 0.13 -6.54
N SER A 269 -4.90 -0.92 -6.95
CA SER A 269 -6.21 -0.86 -7.63
C SER A 269 -6.94 -2.19 -7.43
N GLN A 270 -8.20 -2.29 -7.87
CA GLN A 270 -8.94 -3.57 -7.77
C GLN A 270 -8.20 -4.75 -8.41
N GLY A 271 -7.46 -4.52 -9.50
CA GLY A 271 -6.73 -5.54 -10.25
C GLY A 271 -5.20 -5.44 -10.12
N ALA A 272 -4.66 -4.60 -9.25
CA ALA A 272 -3.22 -4.40 -9.13
C ALA A 272 -2.72 -4.35 -7.69
N VAL A 273 -1.54 -4.91 -7.49
CA VAL A 273 -0.77 -4.89 -6.25
C VAL A 273 0.60 -4.27 -6.50
N MET A 274 1.17 -3.70 -5.45
CA MET A 274 2.50 -3.12 -5.44
C MET A 274 3.31 -3.73 -4.28
N PRO A 275 4.56 -4.15 -4.52
CA PRO A 275 5.43 -4.59 -3.43
C PRO A 275 5.88 -3.39 -2.58
N ILE A 276 6.15 -3.64 -1.30
CA ILE A 276 6.88 -2.72 -0.42
C ILE A 276 8.26 -3.34 -0.19
N LEU A 277 9.29 -2.67 -0.68
CA LEU A 277 10.65 -3.21 -0.71
C LEU A 277 11.57 -2.42 0.21
N LYS A 278 12.42 -3.13 0.96
CA LYS A 278 13.53 -2.57 1.73
C LYS A 278 14.85 -3.07 1.17
N VAL A 279 15.81 -2.16 1.02
CA VAL A 279 17.21 -2.49 0.69
C VAL A 279 17.94 -2.89 1.97
N THR A 280 18.65 -4.02 1.95
CA THR A 280 19.32 -4.60 3.13
C THR A 280 20.78 -4.19 3.28
N ARG A 281 21.40 -3.60 2.25
CA ARG A 281 22.82 -3.18 2.30
C ARG A 281 23.05 -2.17 3.42
N ASP A 282 24.05 -2.42 4.26
CA ASP A 282 24.38 -1.54 5.38
C ASP A 282 24.92 -0.18 4.93
N ASN A 283 25.69 -0.18 3.83
CA ASN A 283 26.25 1.03 3.21
C ASN A 283 25.26 1.72 2.26
N PHE A 284 23.97 1.41 2.35
CA PHE A 284 22.95 2.09 1.56
C PHE A 284 22.65 3.47 2.14
N VAL A 285 23.58 4.40 1.94
CA VAL A 285 23.44 5.78 2.34
C VAL A 285 22.78 6.53 1.18
N PRO A 286 21.64 7.22 1.38
CA PRO A 286 21.07 8.07 0.35
C PRO A 286 22.11 9.13 -0.05
N PRO A 287 22.19 9.50 -1.34
CA PRO A 287 23.04 10.62 -1.74
C PRO A 287 22.67 11.81 -0.87
N ASN A 288 23.68 12.44 -0.24
CA ASN A 288 23.45 13.58 0.63
C ASN A 288 22.56 14.59 -0.12
N PRO A 289 21.41 15.01 0.43
CA PRO A 289 20.53 15.97 -0.23
C PRO A 289 21.17 17.35 -0.43
N ILE A 290 22.40 17.52 0.06
CA ILE A 290 23.18 18.76 0.00
C ILE A 290 24.17 18.63 -1.17
N GLN A 291 23.70 18.98 -2.36
CA GLN A 291 24.43 19.68 -3.43
C GLN A 291 23.58 19.68 -4.72
N GLY A 292 22.63 20.63 -4.81
CA GLY A 292 22.15 21.11 -6.11
C GLY A 292 20.71 20.81 -6.54
N GLN A 293 19.91 20.07 -5.77
CA GLN A 293 18.49 19.88 -6.09
C GLN A 293 17.62 20.64 -5.10
N GLU A 294 17.61 21.97 -5.26
CA GLU A 294 16.58 22.84 -4.73
C GLU A 294 15.25 22.34 -5.29
N VAL A 295 14.53 21.58 -4.47
CA VAL A 295 13.18 21.12 -4.78
C VAL A 295 12.37 22.39 -4.86
N ALA A 296 12.14 22.90 -6.07
CA ALA A 296 11.20 23.97 -6.32
C ALA A 296 9.90 23.53 -5.66
N ALA A 297 9.61 24.10 -4.49
CA ALA A 297 8.34 23.94 -3.85
C ALA A 297 7.33 24.40 -4.91
N ALA A 298 6.55 23.45 -5.42
CA ALA A 298 5.47 23.73 -6.32
C ALA A 298 4.56 24.70 -5.57
N THR A 299 4.77 25.99 -5.83
CA THR A 299 3.93 27.06 -5.36
C THR A 299 2.61 26.77 -6.05
N VAL A 300 1.65 26.28 -5.28
CA VAL A 300 0.26 26.15 -5.70
C VAL A 300 -0.22 27.58 -5.95
N GLN A 301 -0.03 28.07 -7.18
CA GLN A 301 -0.66 29.30 -7.63
C GLN A 301 -2.17 29.08 -7.53
N GLY A 302 -2.82 29.98 -6.79
CA GLY A 302 -4.25 29.97 -6.57
C GLY A 302 -5.01 29.88 -7.90
N PHE A 303 -6.01 29.01 -7.92
CA PHE A 303 -6.97 28.93 -9.00
C PHE A 303 -7.67 30.28 -9.18
N GLY A 304 -7.28 31.00 -10.23
CA GLY A 304 -8.00 32.15 -10.74
C GLY A 304 -9.34 31.72 -11.34
N SER A 305 -10.36 32.50 -10.99
CA SER A 305 -11.71 32.59 -11.57
C SER A 305 -11.88 32.00 -12.98
N TYR A 306 -12.81 31.05 -13.11
CA TYR A 306 -13.25 30.49 -14.38
C TYR A 306 -13.96 31.55 -15.22
N GLY A 307 -13.40 31.85 -16.39
CA GLY A 307 -14.10 32.51 -17.49
C GLY A 307 -14.95 31.49 -18.25
N THR A 308 -16.21 31.84 -18.45
CA THR A 308 -17.21 31.11 -19.23
C THR A 308 -16.79 31.03 -20.70
N PHE A 309 -16.54 29.83 -21.22
CA PHE A 309 -16.46 29.57 -22.66
C PHE A 309 -17.48 28.51 -23.05
N GLY A 310 -18.49 28.95 -23.81
CA GLY A 310 -19.43 28.09 -24.50
C GLY A 310 -18.80 27.51 -25.76
N GLY A 311 -18.77 26.18 -25.84
CA GLY A 311 -18.36 25.44 -27.03
C GLY A 311 -19.12 24.13 -27.08
N THR A 312 -20.12 24.07 -27.97
CA THR A 312 -20.84 22.85 -28.35
C THR A 312 -19.87 21.87 -29.01
N PHE A 313 -19.62 20.73 -28.37
CA PHE A 313 -18.95 19.58 -28.99
C PHE A 313 -19.95 18.45 -29.20
N GLY A 314 -20.04 17.99 -30.45
CA GLY A 314 -20.88 16.90 -30.88
C GLY A 314 -20.47 15.55 -30.29
N CYS A 315 -21.47 14.77 -29.91
CA CYS A 315 -21.32 13.41 -29.42
C CYS A 315 -20.93 12.47 -30.57
N ALA A 316 -19.66 12.05 -30.61
CA ALA A 316 -19.26 10.83 -31.30
C ALA A 316 -19.28 9.68 -30.28
N ASN A 317 -20.14 8.71 -30.54
CA ASN A 317 -20.38 7.51 -29.75
C ASN A 317 -19.26 6.49 -30.01
N PRO A 318 -18.50 5.99 -29.00
CA PRO A 318 -17.69 4.81 -29.18
C PRO A 318 -18.45 3.58 -28.65
N GLU A 319 -18.99 2.84 -29.61
CA GLU A 319 -19.45 1.46 -29.49
C GLU A 319 -18.28 0.56 -29.07
N TRP A 320 -18.28 0.03 -27.84
CA TRP A 320 -17.46 -1.13 -27.49
C TRP A 320 -18.18 -2.05 -26.50
N MET A 321 -18.56 -3.21 -27.04
CA MET A 321 -18.58 -4.55 -26.46
C MET A 321 -19.23 -4.73 -25.08
N ASN A 322 -20.49 -5.18 -25.13
CA ASN A 322 -21.06 -6.08 -24.14
C ASN A 322 -20.18 -7.32 -24.01
N VAL A 323 -19.61 -7.52 -22.82
CA VAL A 323 -19.20 -8.85 -22.36
C VAL A 323 -20.31 -9.30 -21.43
N GLU A 324 -21.18 -10.17 -21.93
CA GLU A 324 -22.16 -10.89 -21.13
C GLU A 324 -21.41 -11.84 -20.17
N TYR A 325 -21.86 -11.84 -18.92
CA TYR A 325 -21.60 -12.88 -17.93
C TYR A 325 -22.89 -13.67 -17.74
#